data_AF-A0A4Y9FMM9-F1
#
_entry.id   AF-A0A4Y9FMM9-F1
#
_cell.length_a   1.000
_cell.length_b   1.000
_cell.length_c   1.000
_cell.angle_alpha   90.00
_cell.angle_beta   90.00
_cell.angle_gamma   90.00
#
_symmetry.space_group_name_H-M   'P 1'
#
loop_
_entity.id
_entity.type
_entity.pdbx_description
1 polymer ?
#
loop_
_entity_poly.entity_id
_entity_poly.type
_entity_poly.pdbx_seq_one_letter_code
_entity_poly.pdbx_strand_id
1 'polypeptide(L)'
;SQTYEQQSQVGLLDKLLGSHPFEEQLKNISFQYAGSEVSIQASGYSKFVEFFIRKGAHFGTYFLLGGSWFIGLVPRIKGLFLTAVVSWLAATGYAGLDEFHQMITGGRTPLFQEVMLDAMGALTAIVICLVVHGLKKNKKRRR
;
A
#
# COMPACT_ATOMS: atom_id res chain seq x y z
N SER A 1 -4.17 11.77 15.26
CA SER A 1 -4.31 11.63 13.79
C SER A 1 -4.77 12.95 13.22
N GLN A 2 -4.37 13.26 11.99
CA GLN A 2 -4.72 14.50 11.29
C GLN A 2 -5.93 14.28 10.39
N THR A 3 -6.75 15.30 10.18
CA THR A 3 -7.88 15.23 9.23
C THR A 3 -7.40 15.17 7.78
N TYR A 4 -8.26 14.78 6.84
CA TYR A 4 -7.94 14.78 5.40
C TYR A 4 -7.36 16.13 4.93
N GLU A 5 -7.97 17.22 5.38
CA GLU A 5 -7.53 18.59 5.09
C GLU A 5 -6.15 18.91 5.67
N GLN A 6 -5.80 18.33 6.83
CA GLN A 6 -4.49 18.52 7.45
C GLN A 6 -3.39 17.65 6.83
N GLN A 7 -3.75 16.49 6.27
CA GLN A 7 -2.83 15.58 5.61
C GLN A 7 -2.66 15.90 4.12
N SER A 8 -3.55 16.72 3.55
CA SER A 8 -3.54 17.03 2.13
C SER A 8 -2.25 17.71 1.71
N GLN A 9 -1.55 17.09 0.77
CA GLN A 9 -0.31 17.62 0.20
C GLN A 9 -0.55 18.41 -1.08
N VAL A 10 -1.82 18.66 -1.45
CA VAL A 10 -2.20 19.38 -2.67
C VAL A 10 -1.46 20.71 -2.79
N GLY A 11 -1.39 21.51 -1.72
CA GLY A 11 -0.71 22.80 -1.77
C GLY A 11 0.82 22.72 -1.98
N LEU A 12 1.46 21.60 -1.61
CA LEU A 12 2.86 21.34 -1.92
C LEU A 12 3.02 20.81 -3.35
N LEU A 13 2.11 19.95 -3.78
CA LEU A 13 2.10 19.41 -5.14
C LEU A 13 1.83 20.49 -6.18
N ASP A 14 0.93 21.44 -5.92
CA ASP A 14 0.69 22.59 -6.80
C ASP A 14 1.97 23.44 -6.97
N LYS A 15 2.77 23.59 -5.91
CA LYS A 15 4.03 24.35 -5.95
C LYS A 15 5.15 23.59 -6.66
N LEU A 16 5.27 22.28 -6.43
CA LEU A 16 6.35 21.44 -6.98
C LEU A 16 6.06 20.96 -8.41
N LEU A 17 4.78 20.71 -8.72
CA LEU A 17 4.30 20.19 -10.00
C LEU A 17 3.46 21.21 -10.76
N GLY A 18 3.66 22.51 -10.51
CA GLY A 18 2.96 23.58 -11.23
C GLY A 18 3.22 23.62 -12.74
N SER A 19 4.22 22.88 -13.22
CA SER A 19 4.48 22.65 -14.65
C SER A 19 3.71 21.45 -15.24
N HIS A 20 2.86 20.78 -14.44
CA HIS A 20 2.07 19.60 -14.77
C HIS A 20 2.82 18.56 -15.64
N PRO A 21 3.94 17.99 -15.13
CA PRO A 21 4.71 17.04 -15.90
C PRO A 21 3.87 15.81 -16.28
N PHE A 22 4.01 15.35 -17.53
CA PHE A 22 3.32 14.17 -18.05
C PHE A 22 1.78 14.26 -18.07
N GLU A 23 1.18 15.45 -17.94
CA GLU A 23 -0.28 15.65 -17.96
C GLU A 23 -0.95 15.02 -19.19
N GLU A 24 -0.35 15.19 -20.36
CA GLU A 24 -0.84 14.62 -21.63
C GLU A 24 -0.92 13.08 -21.65
N GLN A 25 -0.07 12.41 -20.88
CA GLN A 25 -0.10 10.94 -20.74
C GLN A 25 -1.13 10.53 -19.67
N LEU A 26 -1.16 11.27 -18.56
CA LEU A 26 -2.02 10.97 -17.42
C LEU A 26 -3.49 11.31 -17.68
N LYS A 27 -3.80 12.27 -18.56
CA LYS A 27 -5.19 12.66 -18.90
C LYS A 27 -6.01 11.53 -19.53
N ASN A 28 -5.34 10.55 -20.13
CA ASN A 28 -5.98 9.39 -20.75
C ASN A 28 -6.30 8.28 -19.72
N ILE A 29 -5.89 8.46 -18.46
CA ILE A 29 -6.14 7.51 -17.38
C ILE A 29 -7.38 7.98 -16.61
N SER A 30 -8.46 7.23 -16.78
CA SER A 30 -9.71 7.42 -16.04
C SER A 30 -10.24 6.07 -15.60
N PHE A 31 -10.50 5.91 -14.31
CA PHE A 31 -11.10 4.69 -13.76
C PHE A 31 -11.97 5.00 -12.55
N GLN A 32 -12.89 4.11 -12.25
CA GLN A 32 -13.74 4.18 -11.07
C GLN A 32 -13.02 3.55 -9.88
N TYR A 33 -12.87 4.30 -8.79
CA TYR A 33 -12.32 3.82 -7.53
C TYR A 33 -13.25 4.25 -6.39
N ALA A 34 -13.69 3.28 -5.58
CA ALA A 34 -14.61 3.50 -4.47
C ALA A 34 -15.88 4.29 -4.78
N GLY A 35 -16.43 4.10 -5.99
CA GLY A 35 -17.63 4.81 -6.45
C GLY A 35 -17.40 6.25 -6.89
N SER A 36 -16.13 6.68 -6.97
CA SER A 36 -15.73 7.99 -7.51
C SER A 36 -14.81 7.82 -8.72
N GLU A 37 -14.96 8.72 -9.70
CA GLU A 37 -14.06 8.76 -10.84
C GLU A 37 -12.70 9.34 -10.43
N VAL A 38 -11.64 8.57 -10.64
CA VAL A 38 -10.26 9.02 -10.48
C VAL A 38 -9.72 9.36 -11.86
N SER A 39 -9.75 10.65 -12.19
CA SER A 39 -9.17 11.22 -13.40
C SER A 39 -8.72 12.66 -13.13
N ILE A 40 -7.79 13.14 -13.97
CA ILE A 40 -7.36 14.56 -13.92
C ILE A 40 -8.55 15.48 -14.19
N GLN A 41 -9.47 15.07 -15.07
CA GLN A 41 -10.65 15.86 -15.44
C GLN A 41 -11.67 15.97 -14.29
N ALA A 42 -11.85 14.90 -13.50
CA ALA A 42 -12.79 14.88 -12.39
C ALA A 42 -12.24 15.55 -11.11
N SER A 43 -10.94 15.40 -10.83
CA SER A 43 -10.36 15.76 -9.52
C SER A 43 -9.24 16.82 -9.59
N GLY A 44 -8.75 17.16 -10.78
CA GLY A 44 -7.58 18.02 -10.97
C GLY A 44 -6.27 17.25 -10.88
N TYR A 45 -5.22 17.78 -11.53
CA TYR A 45 -3.90 17.12 -11.64
C TYR A 45 -3.30 16.78 -10.26
N SER A 46 -3.26 17.74 -9.34
CA SER A 46 -2.58 17.55 -8.05
C SER A 46 -3.26 16.54 -7.14
N LYS A 47 -4.60 16.50 -7.11
CA LYS A 47 -5.35 15.46 -6.36
C LYS A 47 -5.20 14.09 -7.00
N PHE A 48 -5.20 14.02 -8.33
CA PHE A 48 -4.93 12.79 -9.06
C PHE A 48 -3.54 12.24 -8.72
N VAL A 49 -2.50 13.07 -8.74
CA VAL A 49 -1.14 12.64 -8.36
C VAL A 49 -1.05 12.29 -6.87
N GLU A 50 -1.65 13.08 -5.99
CA GLU A 50 -1.71 12.79 -4.54
C GLU A 50 -2.34 11.43 -4.28
N PHE A 51 -3.41 11.08 -5.00
CA PHE A 51 -4.05 9.78 -4.90
C PHE A 51 -3.03 8.65 -5.10
N PHE A 52 -2.26 8.68 -6.20
CA PHE A 52 -1.23 7.66 -6.45
C PHE A 52 -0.11 7.67 -5.43
N ILE A 53 0.37 8.84 -5.02
CA ILE A 53 1.42 8.94 -4.00
C ILE A 53 0.94 8.30 -2.70
N ARG A 54 -0.29 8.60 -2.27
CA ARG A 54 -0.88 8.01 -1.06
C ARG A 54 -1.05 6.51 -1.20
N LYS A 55 -1.67 6.00 -2.27
CA LYS A 55 -1.83 4.55 -2.48
C LYS A 55 -0.49 3.83 -2.53
N GLY A 56 0.50 4.44 -3.19
CA GLY A 56 1.86 3.91 -3.26
C GLY A 56 2.55 3.88 -1.90
N ALA A 57 2.41 4.93 -1.10
CA ALA A 57 2.97 5.00 0.25
C ALA A 57 2.33 3.96 1.20
N HIS A 58 1.01 3.81 1.15
CA HIS A 58 0.27 2.80 1.89
C HIS A 58 0.73 1.38 1.50
N PHE A 59 0.65 1.06 0.21
CA PHE A 59 1.16 -0.21 -0.32
C PHE A 59 2.61 -0.49 0.09
N GLY A 60 3.50 0.49 -0.04
CA GLY A 60 4.91 0.39 0.32
C GLY A 60 5.14 0.18 1.82
N THR A 61 4.35 0.83 2.66
CA THR A 61 4.41 0.67 4.12
C THR A 61 4.02 -0.75 4.52
N TYR A 62 2.90 -1.26 3.98
CA TYR A 62 2.44 -2.62 4.26
C TYR A 62 3.32 -3.70 3.61
N PHE A 63 3.95 -3.39 2.47
CA PHE A 63 5.01 -4.21 1.89
C PHE A 63 6.17 -4.39 2.87
N LEU A 64 6.72 -3.29 3.39
CA LEU A 64 7.82 -3.37 4.36
C LEU A 64 7.39 -4.03 5.67
N LEU A 65 6.17 -3.74 6.16
CA LEU A 65 5.63 -4.34 7.37
C LEU A 65 5.46 -5.86 7.23
N GLY A 66 4.79 -6.32 6.17
CA GLY A 66 4.57 -7.74 5.88
C GLY A 66 5.88 -8.50 5.70
N GLY A 67 6.84 -7.92 4.98
CA GLY A 67 8.19 -8.49 4.83
C GLY A 67 8.94 -8.57 6.16
N SER A 68 8.87 -7.53 6.98
CA SER A 68 9.53 -7.48 8.29
C SER A 68 8.96 -8.50 9.27
N TRP A 69 7.63 -8.64 9.31
CA TRP A 69 6.97 -9.67 10.10
C TRP A 69 7.31 -11.07 9.64
N PHE A 70 7.32 -11.33 8.33
CA PHE A 70 7.75 -12.61 7.83
C PHE A 70 9.18 -12.95 8.25
N ILE A 71 10.13 -12.05 8.00
CA ILE A 71 11.54 -12.26 8.38
C ILE A 71 11.70 -12.47 9.89
N GLY A 72 10.98 -11.69 10.71
CA GLY A 72 11.04 -11.78 12.18
C GLY A 72 10.35 -13.01 12.76
N LEU A 73 9.38 -13.60 12.05
CA LEU A 73 8.63 -14.79 12.49
C LEU A 73 9.20 -16.10 11.94
N VAL A 74 9.94 -16.09 10.83
CA VAL A 74 10.64 -17.27 10.29
C VAL A 74 11.45 -18.05 11.34
N PRO A 75 12.23 -17.43 12.24
CA PRO A 75 12.97 -18.18 13.26
C PRO A 75 12.10 -18.67 14.44
N ARG A 76 10.86 -18.18 14.58
CA ARG A 76 9.99 -18.48 15.73
C ARG A 76 8.89 -19.49 15.40
N ILE A 77 8.40 -19.52 14.16
CA ILE A 77 7.33 -20.41 13.71
C ILE A 77 7.91 -21.58 12.92
N LYS A 78 7.49 -22.80 13.27
CA LYS A 78 7.86 -24.00 12.52
C LYS A 78 7.04 -24.07 11.23
N GLY A 79 7.69 -23.73 10.11
CA GLY A 79 7.14 -23.88 8.76
C GLY A 79 6.98 -22.55 8.02
N LEU A 80 7.62 -22.46 6.84
CA LEU A 80 7.62 -21.25 6.00
C LEU A 80 6.21 -20.85 5.54
N PHE A 81 5.39 -21.83 5.16
CA PHE A 81 4.02 -21.57 4.72
C PHE A 81 3.17 -20.99 5.86
N LEU A 82 3.22 -21.61 7.05
CA LEU A 82 2.49 -21.12 8.21
C LEU A 82 2.97 -19.72 8.61
N THR A 83 4.29 -19.49 8.58
CA THR A 83 4.87 -18.17 8.83
C THR A 83 4.35 -17.12 7.83
N ALA A 84 4.27 -17.46 6.54
CA ALA A 84 3.75 -16.57 5.51
C ALA A 84 2.28 -16.21 5.76
N VAL A 85 1.44 -17.21 6.03
CA VAL A 85 0.01 -17.00 6.33
C VAL A 85 -0.18 -16.13 7.56
N VAL A 86 0.50 -16.45 8.67
CA VAL A 86 0.40 -15.66 9.92
C VAL A 86 0.87 -14.23 9.73
N SER A 87 1.99 -14.02 9.03
CA SER A 87 2.52 -12.67 8.76
C SER A 87 1.57 -11.85 7.91
N TRP A 88 0.97 -12.48 6.89
CA TRP A 88 0.00 -11.81 6.00
C TRP A 88 -1.31 -11.49 6.71
N LEU A 89 -1.85 -12.42 7.51
CA LEU A 89 -3.06 -12.19 8.30
C LEU A 89 -2.85 -11.10 9.35
N ALA A 90 -1.68 -11.08 10.01
CA ALA A 90 -1.33 -10.00 10.91
C ALA A 90 -1.31 -8.65 10.16
N ALA A 91 -0.67 -8.58 8.98
CA ALA A 91 -0.54 -7.34 8.18
C ALA A 91 -1.91 -6.84 7.73
N THR A 92 -2.75 -7.75 7.25
CA THR A 92 -4.12 -7.46 6.83
C THR A 92 -4.98 -7.01 8.02
N GLY A 93 -4.83 -7.66 9.18
CA GLY A 93 -5.53 -7.26 10.41
C GLY A 93 -5.11 -5.87 10.88
N TYR A 94 -3.82 -5.54 10.80
CA TYR A 94 -3.32 -4.20 11.09
C TYR A 94 -3.87 -3.16 10.11
N ALA A 95 -3.94 -3.48 8.82
CA ALA A 95 -4.56 -2.61 7.81
C ALA A 95 -6.04 -2.33 8.10
N GLY A 96 -6.79 -3.37 8.46
CA GLY A 96 -8.19 -3.22 8.88
C GLY A 96 -8.34 -2.34 10.12
N LEU A 97 -7.44 -2.47 11.10
CA LEU A 97 -7.42 -1.60 12.27
C LEU A 97 -7.08 -0.16 11.89
N ASP A 98 -6.10 0.08 11.03
CA ASP A 98 -5.74 1.43 10.58
C ASP A 98 -6.91 2.12 9.87
N GLU A 99 -7.58 1.42 8.95
CA GLU A 99 -8.76 1.95 8.25
C GLU A 99 -9.91 2.23 9.23
N PHE A 100 -10.11 1.37 10.23
CA PHE A 100 -11.09 1.59 11.30
C PHE A 100 -10.74 2.81 12.16
N HIS A 101 -9.47 3.03 12.51
CA HIS A 101 -9.04 4.23 13.22
C HIS A 101 -9.21 5.49 12.37
N GLN A 102 -8.97 5.40 11.06
CA GLN A 102 -9.21 6.49 10.12
C GLN A 102 -10.70 6.78 9.93
N MET A 103 -11.58 5.79 10.05
CA MET A 103 -13.02 6.02 10.13
C MET A 103 -13.38 6.85 11.36
N ILE A 104 -12.86 6.48 12.54
CA ILE A 104 -13.18 7.17 13.81
C ILE A 104 -12.69 8.62 13.81
N THR A 105 -11.53 8.88 13.21
CA THR A 105 -10.85 10.19 13.34
C THR A 105 -10.90 11.06 12.09
N GLY A 106 -11.11 10.48 10.91
CA GLY A 106 -11.03 11.16 9.62
C GLY A 106 -12.37 11.45 8.96
N GLY A 107 -13.50 11.06 9.56
CA GLY A 107 -14.84 11.35 9.04
C GLY A 107 -15.16 10.72 7.67
N ARG A 108 -14.36 9.73 7.23
CA ARG A 108 -14.52 9.02 5.96
C ARG A 108 -15.04 7.61 6.19
N THR A 109 -15.83 7.09 5.25
CA THR A 109 -16.25 5.70 5.27
C THR A 109 -15.03 4.78 5.08
N PRO A 110 -14.92 3.69 5.85
CA PRO A 110 -13.86 2.72 5.66
C PRO A 110 -14.07 2.04 4.31
N LEU A 111 -13.06 2.09 3.45
CA LEU A 111 -13.09 1.47 2.13
C LEU A 111 -12.40 0.12 2.20
N PHE A 112 -13.16 -0.94 1.91
CA PHE A 112 -12.59 -2.29 1.79
C PHE A 112 -11.43 -2.35 0.79
N GLN A 113 -11.48 -1.53 -0.25
CA GLN A 113 -10.44 -1.42 -1.27
C GLN A 113 -9.08 -0.96 -0.70
N GLU A 114 -9.05 -0.12 0.34
CA GLU A 114 -7.81 0.32 0.99
C GLU A 114 -7.14 -0.86 1.71
N VAL A 115 -7.93 -1.58 2.50
CA VAL A 115 -7.45 -2.75 3.25
C VAL A 115 -6.96 -3.84 2.29
N MET A 116 -7.66 -4.04 1.17
CA MET A 116 -7.21 -4.99 0.12
C MET A 116 -5.90 -4.56 -0.53
N LEU A 117 -5.74 -3.27 -0.86
CA LEU A 117 -4.51 -2.75 -1.46
C LEU A 117 -3.32 -2.98 -0.53
N ASP A 118 -3.49 -2.67 0.76
CA ASP A 118 -2.48 -2.85 1.79
C ASP A 118 -2.14 -4.33 2.02
N ALA A 119 -3.15 -5.19 2.05
CA ALA A 119 -2.97 -6.64 2.12
C ALA A 119 -2.20 -7.19 0.90
N MET A 120 -2.42 -6.64 -0.30
CA MET A 120 -1.65 -7.00 -1.50
C MET A 120 -0.19 -6.53 -1.41
N GLY A 121 0.06 -5.36 -0.82
CA GLY A 121 1.42 -4.89 -0.51
C GLY A 121 2.16 -5.87 0.38
N ALA A 122 1.54 -6.24 1.50
CA ALA A 122 2.11 -7.23 2.43
C ALA A 122 2.32 -8.60 1.77
N LEU A 123 1.35 -9.08 0.98
CA LEU A 123 1.46 -10.36 0.27
C LEU A 123 2.64 -10.36 -0.71
N THR A 124 2.80 -9.28 -1.47
CA THR A 124 3.89 -9.13 -2.45
C THR A 124 5.24 -9.25 -1.78
N ALA A 125 5.44 -8.59 -0.63
CA ALA A 125 6.68 -8.72 0.13
C ALA A 125 6.96 -10.15 0.60
N ILE A 126 5.94 -10.83 1.13
CA ILE A 126 6.04 -12.20 1.63
C ILE A 126 6.41 -13.16 0.50
N VAL A 127 5.78 -13.04 -0.67
CA VAL A 127 6.11 -13.85 -1.86
C VAL A 127 7.56 -13.64 -2.27
N ILE A 128 8.04 -12.40 -2.33
CA ILE A 128 9.44 -12.09 -2.64
C ILE A 128 10.38 -12.75 -1.61
N CYS A 129 10.08 -12.61 -0.32
CA CYS A 129 10.87 -13.23 0.74
C CYS A 129 10.92 -14.77 0.62
N LEU A 130 9.80 -15.41 0.29
CA LEU A 130 9.73 -16.86 0.06
C LEU A 130 10.59 -17.29 -1.12
N VAL A 131 10.52 -16.58 -2.25
CA VAL A 131 11.36 -16.84 -3.43
C VAL A 131 12.83 -16.71 -3.08
N VAL A 132 13.24 -15.62 -2.43
CA VAL A 132 14.63 -15.39 -2.01
C VAL A 132 15.11 -16.49 -1.04
N HIS A 133 14.26 -16.91 -0.10
CA HIS A 133 14.60 -17.98 0.83
C HIS A 133 14.78 -19.33 0.12
N GLY A 134 13.90 -19.65 -0.83
CA GLY A 134 14.00 -20.85 -1.67
C GLY A 134 15.28 -20.89 -2.50
N LEU A 135 15.62 -19.77 -3.15
CA LEU A 135 16.86 -19.64 -3.94
C LEU A 135 18.12 -19.84 -3.07
N LYS A 136 18.15 -19.25 -1.88
CA LYS A 136 19.28 -19.40 -0.92
C LYS A 136 19.42 -20.85 -0.45
N LYS A 137 18.32 -21.53 -0.12
CA LYS A 137 18.33 -22.95 0.30
C LYS A 137 18.85 -23.87 -0.81
N ASN A 138 18.41 -23.65 -2.05
CA ASN A 138 18.88 -24.42 -3.21
C ASN A 138 20.37 -24.23 -3.47
N LYS A 139 20.90 -23.00 -3.28
CA LYS A 139 22.35 -22.73 -3.43
C LYS A 139 23.18 -23.41 -2.34
N LYS A 140 22.70 -23.48 -1.10
CA LYS A 140 23.38 -24.19 0.00
C LYS A 140 23.38 -25.71 -0.19
N ARG A 141 22.34 -26.29 -0.80
CA ARG A 141 22.25 -27.73 -1.08
C ARG A 141 23.13 -28.19 -2.25
N ARG A 142 23.57 -27.25 -3.11
CA ARG A 142 24.45 -27.51 -4.27
C ARG A 142 25.94 -27.29 -3.98
N ARG A 143 26.30 -26.84 -2.77
CA ARG A 143 27.69 -26.73 -2.28
C ARG A 143 27.92 -27.83 -1.26
#